data_AF-A0A7M7MVU5-F1
#
_entry.id   AF-A0A7M7MVU5-F1
#
_cell.length_a   1.000
_cell.length_b   1.000
_cell.length_c   1.000
_cell.angle_alpha   90.00
_cell.angle_beta   90.00
_cell.angle_gamma   90.00
#
_symmetry.space_group_name_H-M   'P 1'
#
loop_
_entity.id
_entity.type
_entity.pdbx_description
1 polymer ?
#
loop_
_entity_poly.entity_id
_entity_poly.type
_entity_poly.pdbx_seq_one_letter_code
_entity_poly.pdbx_strand_id
1 'polypeptide(L)'
;MIPLVIINEVTKHGFFPPLSSINLIKTTGIGESEIGKYRASKEYADLEKKYQQLQRQNGSLQSQVQEKEQKLQKLRTVSEAVCKEYEQLKHQYDVETGAMHKAMQQASQWYRQNRELKRRSQIITQKFLQTNPEDSLDLELSDEVDSNFEDFDQLRETVKELSKEIARLQTELHSARLQEFEAQEQVTHLTTQLDEERTLRQKCEEKVNEMKVQKDNMERVTKMVAEEVQALKAQCDRERENAKIMKIEAERVQKERNVLAHQSALLMAEVGDDPNGRLLTVLQEVESLKRLLEEEQQNHASQIQMLEEKLEEKESNVEFEIVEEKLKLAESELEVVTQRAERAEKSVETLEGVVQTLKAKISELEEKLSRPPPPPLPPPPPPPMFNNSGQSSIKLLTKEKMNSERNAVTDMENMLGITKKTPTVAQQPAIDDIINQIKGGRFTLKQTDKQREEERRRRQEAESAPPAVSEMLNILGTMRRRAKPIKQLLKDSPT
;
A
#
# COMPACT_ATOMS: atom_id res chain seq x y z
N MET A 1 11.98 27.72 -29.42
CA MET A 1 12.19 29.17 -29.59
C MET A 1 11.49 29.91 -28.47
N ILE A 2 12.21 30.27 -27.40
CA ILE A 2 11.86 31.31 -26.42
C ILE A 2 13.22 31.90 -25.97
N PRO A 3 13.49 33.21 -26.13
CA PRO A 3 14.80 33.79 -25.83
C PRO A 3 14.91 34.23 -24.37
N LEU A 4 16.07 33.99 -23.76
CA LEU A 4 16.45 34.51 -22.45
C LEU A 4 16.98 35.94 -22.61
N VAL A 5 16.37 36.87 -21.89
CA VAL A 5 16.75 38.28 -21.81
C VAL A 5 18.01 38.42 -20.97
N ILE A 6 19.08 38.95 -21.57
CA ILE A 6 20.27 39.46 -20.87
C ILE A 6 20.05 40.96 -20.65
N ILE A 7 20.09 41.40 -19.39
CA ILE A 7 20.13 42.82 -19.03
C ILE A 7 21.58 43.20 -18.73
N ASN A 8 22.10 44.09 -19.56
CA ASN A 8 23.24 44.97 -19.29
C ASN A 8 22.72 46.23 -18.57
N GLU A 9 23.54 46.86 -17.71
CA GLU A 9 23.87 48.30 -17.73
C GLU A 9 24.92 48.60 -16.64
N VAL A 10 26.15 49.04 -17.00
CA VAL A 10 26.62 50.41 -17.35
C VAL A 10 27.04 51.20 -16.09
N THR A 11 28.35 51.37 -15.81
CA THR A 11 29.29 52.44 -16.23
C THR A 11 29.32 53.66 -15.29
N LYS A 12 30.53 54.06 -14.85
CA LYS A 12 31.11 55.44 -14.81
C LYS A 12 32.21 55.52 -13.72
N HIS A 13 33.49 55.68 -14.10
CA HIS A 13 34.23 56.93 -14.37
C HIS A 13 34.61 57.77 -13.13
N GLY A 14 35.91 57.86 -12.86
CA GLY A 14 36.59 59.15 -12.70
C GLY A 14 37.26 59.46 -11.35
N PHE A 15 38.44 60.11 -11.47
CA PHE A 15 39.12 61.00 -10.52
C PHE A 15 40.18 60.44 -9.54
N PHE A 16 41.44 60.50 -9.98
CA PHE A 16 42.60 60.87 -9.15
C PHE A 16 42.57 62.38 -8.83
N PRO A 17 43.03 62.81 -7.64
CA PRO A 17 44.15 63.77 -7.56
C PRO A 17 45.04 63.50 -6.29
N PRO A 18 45.98 64.38 -5.85
CA PRO A 18 47.42 64.16 -6.01
C PRO A 18 48.20 64.04 -4.68
N LEU A 19 49.48 63.72 -4.82
CA LEU A 19 50.51 63.66 -3.78
C LEU A 19 50.60 64.94 -2.94
N SER A 20 50.73 64.78 -1.61
CA SER A 20 51.45 65.73 -0.75
C SER A 20 52.13 64.98 0.41
N SER A 21 53.41 65.30 0.54
CA SER A 21 54.45 64.68 1.36
C SER A 21 54.22 64.80 2.85
N ILE A 22 54.52 63.74 3.63
CA ILE A 22 55.05 63.89 4.99
C ILE A 22 56.21 62.90 5.19
N ASN A 23 57.27 63.46 5.77
CA ASN A 23 58.58 62.94 6.05
C ASN A 23 58.63 61.73 7.01
N LEU A 24 59.64 60.89 6.75
CA LEU A 24 60.60 60.39 7.74
C LEU A 24 60.05 59.59 8.94
N ILE A 25 60.20 58.26 8.89
CA ILE A 25 60.80 57.44 9.96
C ILE A 25 61.40 56.20 9.28
N LYS A 26 62.72 56.13 9.22
CA LYS A 26 63.47 54.87 9.02
C LYS A 26 63.58 54.20 10.38
N THR A 27 62.65 53.30 10.71
CA THR A 27 62.83 52.23 11.70
C THR A 27 61.76 51.17 11.46
N THR A 28 62.12 49.89 11.61
CA THR A 28 61.27 48.66 11.59
C THR A 28 61.03 47.96 10.24
N GLY A 29 62.09 47.46 9.60
CA GLY A 29 61.99 46.45 8.53
C GLY A 29 61.61 45.02 8.96
N ILE A 30 61.32 44.79 10.25
CA ILE A 30 60.98 43.46 10.79
C ILE A 30 59.49 43.35 11.16
N GLY A 31 58.84 44.44 11.59
CA GLY A 31 57.42 44.45 11.97
C GLY A 31 56.44 44.46 10.79
N GLU A 32 56.78 45.12 9.68
CA GLU A 32 55.91 45.17 8.48
C GLU A 32 55.84 43.80 7.76
N SER A 33 56.91 42.99 7.85
CA SER A 33 56.94 41.64 7.26
C SER A 33 56.04 40.66 8.01
N GLU A 34 56.01 40.70 9.33
CA GLU A 34 55.16 39.82 10.14
C GLU A 34 53.68 40.21 10.07
N ILE A 35 53.36 41.51 10.07
CA ILE A 35 51.99 42.00 9.88
C ILE A 35 51.48 41.65 8.47
N GLY A 36 52.34 41.75 7.44
CA GLY A 36 52.03 41.31 6.09
C GLY A 36 51.76 39.80 5.98
N LYS A 37 52.58 38.98 6.66
CA LYS A 37 52.37 37.51 6.73
C LYS A 37 51.08 37.15 7.45
N TYR A 38 50.75 37.83 8.55
CA TYR A 38 49.50 37.60 9.27
C TYR A 38 48.28 38.00 8.45
N ARG A 39 48.32 39.14 7.74
CA ARG A 39 47.25 39.52 6.78
C ARG A 39 47.09 38.50 5.67
N ALA A 40 48.18 38.07 5.04
CA ALA A 40 48.14 37.07 3.97
C ALA A 40 47.61 35.71 4.47
N SER A 41 47.98 35.29 5.68
CA SER A 41 47.47 34.07 6.30
C SER A 41 45.97 34.15 6.60
N LYS A 42 45.50 35.30 7.08
CA LYS A 42 44.07 35.55 7.31
C LYS A 42 43.28 35.56 6.00
N GLU A 43 43.79 36.23 4.97
CA GLU A 43 43.19 36.25 3.64
C GLU A 43 43.12 34.85 3.02
N TYR A 44 44.18 34.05 3.17
CA TYR A 44 44.19 32.65 2.75
C TYR A 44 43.15 31.80 3.50
N ALA A 45 43.05 31.96 4.82
CA ALA A 45 42.04 31.25 5.62
C ALA A 45 40.60 31.65 5.26
N ASP A 46 40.36 32.93 4.97
CA ASP A 46 39.05 33.41 4.53
C ASP A 46 38.72 32.93 3.10
N LEU A 47 39.73 32.82 2.22
CA LEU A 47 39.57 32.27 0.88
C LEU A 47 39.29 30.76 0.92
N GLU A 48 39.97 30.02 1.79
CA GLU A 48 39.75 28.59 2.03
C GLU A 48 38.32 28.33 2.54
N LYS A 49 37.83 29.12 3.50
CA LYS A 49 36.44 29.04 3.97
C LYS A 49 35.43 29.30 2.85
N LYS A 50 35.68 30.31 2.00
CA LYS A 50 34.84 30.60 0.83
C LYS A 50 34.85 29.46 -0.18
N TYR A 51 36.02 28.87 -0.44
CA TYR A 51 36.16 27.70 -1.32
C TYR A 51 35.35 26.51 -0.80
N GLN A 52 35.48 26.17 0.48
CA GLN A 52 34.71 25.08 1.10
C GLN A 52 33.19 25.35 1.11
N GLN A 53 32.79 26.61 1.32
CA GLN A 53 31.39 27.01 1.22
C GLN A 53 30.84 26.86 -0.20
N LEU A 54 31.58 27.32 -1.21
CA LEU A 54 31.22 27.15 -2.61
C LEU A 54 31.18 25.67 -3.01
N GLN A 55 32.10 24.86 -2.50
CA GLN A 55 32.12 23.42 -2.75
C GLN A 55 30.87 22.72 -2.18
N ARG A 56 30.47 23.06 -0.95
CA ARG A 56 29.22 22.58 -0.34
C ARG A 56 27.98 23.04 -1.12
N GLN A 57 27.95 24.30 -1.54
CA GLN A 57 26.86 24.84 -2.36
C GLN A 57 26.77 24.13 -3.71
N ASN A 58 27.90 23.88 -4.37
CA ASN A 58 27.95 23.17 -5.63
C ASN A 58 27.45 21.72 -5.47
N GLY A 59 27.85 21.01 -4.42
CA GLY A 59 27.32 19.67 -4.11
C GLY A 59 25.80 19.66 -3.86
N SER A 60 25.28 20.67 -3.16
CA SER A 60 23.83 20.83 -2.96
C SER A 60 23.09 21.11 -4.27
N LEU A 61 23.61 22.02 -5.10
CA LEU A 61 23.03 22.32 -6.41
C LEU A 61 23.07 21.11 -7.35
N GLN A 62 24.17 20.35 -7.35
CA GLN A 62 24.29 19.14 -8.15
C GLN A 62 23.27 18.07 -7.72
N SER A 63 23.06 17.91 -6.42
CA SER A 63 22.03 17.01 -5.87
C SER A 63 20.62 17.46 -6.28
N GLN A 64 20.33 18.76 -6.22
CA GLN A 64 19.05 19.31 -6.66
C GLN A 64 18.84 19.13 -8.17
N VAL A 65 19.86 19.33 -8.99
CA VAL A 65 19.78 19.07 -10.44
C VAL A 65 19.47 17.61 -10.70
N GLN A 66 20.16 16.68 -10.03
CA GLN A 66 19.90 15.25 -10.17
C GLN A 66 18.46 14.87 -9.75
N GLU A 67 17.96 15.42 -8.65
CA GLU A 67 16.59 15.19 -8.20
C GLU A 67 15.56 15.73 -9.21
N LYS A 68 15.81 16.91 -9.78
CA LYS A 68 14.97 17.51 -10.83
C LYS A 68 15.01 16.68 -12.12
N GLU A 69 16.17 16.17 -12.52
CA GLU A 69 16.34 15.27 -13.67
C GLU A 69 15.51 13.99 -13.50
N GLN A 70 15.57 13.36 -12.31
CA GLN A 70 14.77 12.18 -11.99
C GLN A 70 13.26 12.46 -12.03
N LYS A 71 12.82 13.60 -11.48
CA LYS A 71 11.40 14.02 -11.55
C LYS A 71 10.95 14.26 -12.99
N LEU A 72 11.80 14.91 -13.80
CA LEU A 72 11.54 15.15 -15.21
C LEU A 72 11.43 13.84 -15.99
N GLN A 73 12.31 12.88 -15.70
CA GLN A 73 12.28 11.57 -16.36
C GLN A 73 11.00 10.79 -16.02
N LYS A 74 10.56 10.78 -14.76
CA LYS A 74 9.26 10.21 -14.36
C LYS A 74 8.10 10.87 -15.11
N LEU A 75 8.12 12.20 -15.20
CA LEU A 75 7.08 12.95 -15.90
C LEU A 75 7.05 12.62 -17.40
N ARG A 76 8.21 12.48 -18.04
CA ARG A 76 8.34 12.06 -19.44
C ARG A 76 7.77 10.66 -19.65
N THR A 77 8.11 9.69 -18.80
CA THR A 77 7.58 8.32 -18.89
C THR A 77 6.06 8.27 -18.79
N VAL A 78 5.48 9.01 -17.83
CA VAL A 78 4.01 9.07 -17.70
C VAL A 78 3.39 9.78 -18.90
N SER A 79 3.98 10.89 -19.37
CA SER A 79 3.50 11.61 -20.55
C SER A 79 3.53 10.73 -21.80
N GLU A 80 4.59 9.95 -22.02
CA GLU A 80 4.71 9.02 -23.14
C GLU A 80 3.68 7.89 -23.05
N ALA A 81 3.42 7.36 -21.85
CA ALA A 81 2.39 6.35 -21.64
C ALA A 81 0.99 6.90 -21.98
N VAL A 82 0.66 8.11 -21.51
CA VAL A 82 -0.63 8.77 -21.79
C VAL A 82 -0.78 9.05 -23.29
N CYS A 83 0.28 9.48 -23.98
CA CYS A 83 0.23 9.66 -25.43
C CYS A 83 -0.07 8.34 -26.16
N LYS A 84 0.53 7.23 -25.74
CA LYS A 84 0.26 5.91 -26.32
C LYS A 84 -1.17 5.44 -26.08
N GLU A 85 -1.69 5.62 -24.86
CA GLU A 85 -3.09 5.30 -24.56
C GLU A 85 -4.06 6.14 -25.40
N TYR A 86 -3.77 7.43 -25.56
CA TYR A 86 -4.56 8.31 -26.41
C TYR A 86 -4.54 7.86 -27.88
N GLU A 87 -3.37 7.51 -28.42
CA GLU A 87 -3.23 7.00 -29.79
C GLU A 87 -3.99 5.68 -29.98
N GLN A 88 -3.91 4.77 -29.02
CA GLN A 88 -4.63 3.50 -29.04
C GLN A 88 -6.15 3.73 -29.01
N LEU A 89 -6.64 4.61 -28.12
CA LEU A 89 -8.06 4.91 -28.01
C LEU A 89 -8.59 5.61 -29.26
N LYS A 90 -7.81 6.53 -29.85
CA LYS A 90 -8.13 7.16 -31.12
C LYS A 90 -8.21 6.13 -32.26
N HIS A 91 -7.25 5.21 -32.34
CA HIS A 91 -7.27 4.14 -33.34
C HIS A 91 -8.51 3.26 -33.19
N GLN A 92 -8.85 2.88 -31.96
CA GLN A 92 -10.06 2.10 -31.67
C GLN A 92 -11.32 2.84 -32.09
N TYR A 93 -11.43 4.13 -31.77
CA TYR A 93 -12.54 4.98 -32.18
C TYR A 93 -12.67 5.05 -33.72
N ASP A 94 -11.56 5.21 -34.44
CA ASP A 94 -11.55 5.26 -35.91
C ASP A 94 -12.01 3.92 -36.52
N VAL A 95 -11.59 2.79 -35.94
CA VAL A 95 -12.01 1.44 -36.35
C VAL A 95 -13.49 1.21 -36.07
N GLU A 96 -13.97 1.52 -34.87
CA GLU A 96 -15.38 1.38 -34.47
C GLU A 96 -16.29 2.26 -35.33
N THR A 97 -15.90 3.52 -35.54
CA THR A 97 -16.62 4.45 -36.42
C THR A 97 -16.65 3.93 -37.86
N GLY A 98 -15.53 3.40 -38.37
CA GLY A 98 -15.46 2.79 -39.69
C GLY A 98 -16.35 1.54 -39.83
N ALA A 99 -16.37 0.69 -38.81
CA ALA A 99 -17.22 -0.50 -38.77
C ALA A 99 -18.71 -0.12 -38.71
N MET A 100 -19.07 0.86 -37.88
CA MET A 100 -20.43 1.39 -37.77
C MET A 100 -20.91 1.97 -39.11
N HIS A 101 -20.09 2.77 -39.81
CA HIS A 101 -20.46 3.31 -41.11
C HIS A 101 -20.67 2.21 -42.16
N LYS A 102 -19.83 1.17 -42.18
CA LYS A 102 -20.01 0.01 -43.07
C LYS A 102 -21.30 -0.74 -42.76
N ALA A 103 -21.59 -1.00 -41.48
CA ALA A 103 -22.83 -1.64 -41.06
C ALA A 103 -24.07 -0.82 -41.47
N MET A 104 -24.02 0.50 -41.29
CA MET A 104 -25.10 1.41 -41.68
C MET A 104 -25.34 1.42 -43.21
N GLN A 105 -24.26 1.37 -44.01
CA GLN A 105 -24.36 1.24 -45.46
C GLN A 105 -24.97 -0.10 -45.87
N GLN A 106 -24.54 -1.21 -45.25
CA GLN A 106 -25.11 -2.54 -45.51
C GLN A 106 -26.58 -2.61 -45.14
N ALA A 107 -26.97 -2.08 -43.97
CA ALA A 107 -28.36 -1.99 -43.55
C ALA A 107 -29.20 -1.16 -44.54
N SER A 108 -28.66 -0.04 -45.03
CA SER A 108 -29.32 0.79 -46.03
C SER A 108 -29.50 0.06 -47.37
N GLN A 109 -28.50 -0.70 -47.82
CA GLN A 109 -28.59 -1.53 -49.02
C GLN A 109 -29.64 -2.63 -48.85
N TRP A 110 -29.63 -3.32 -47.71
CA TRP A 110 -30.59 -4.36 -47.38
C TRP A 110 -32.02 -3.81 -47.38
N TYR A 111 -32.24 -2.62 -46.81
CA TYR A 111 -33.54 -1.95 -46.83
C TYR A 111 -34.02 -1.62 -48.26
N ARG A 112 -33.12 -1.18 -49.15
CA ARG A 112 -33.45 -0.95 -50.57
C ARG A 112 -33.84 -2.23 -51.27
N GLN A 113 -33.08 -3.31 -51.06
CA GLN A 113 -33.37 -4.64 -51.63
C GLN A 113 -34.71 -5.16 -51.13
N ASN A 114 -34.99 -5.04 -49.83
CA ASN A 114 -36.24 -5.50 -49.25
C ASN A 114 -37.46 -4.68 -49.74
N ARG A 115 -37.28 -3.38 -49.95
CA ARG A 115 -38.32 -2.52 -50.53
C ARG A 115 -38.62 -2.92 -51.98
N GLU A 116 -37.59 -3.24 -52.75
CA GLU A 116 -37.75 -3.73 -54.12
C GLU A 116 -38.44 -5.10 -54.14
N LEU A 117 -38.02 -6.03 -53.28
CA LEU A 117 -38.69 -7.33 -53.11
C LEU A 117 -40.16 -7.18 -52.72
N LYS A 118 -40.48 -6.30 -51.77
CA LYS A 118 -41.88 -5.99 -51.40
C LYS A 118 -42.70 -5.49 -52.60
N ARG A 119 -42.14 -4.56 -53.40
CA ARG A 119 -42.82 -4.08 -54.62
C ARG A 119 -43.03 -5.20 -55.64
N ARG A 120 -42.01 -6.01 -55.91
CA ARG A 120 -42.10 -7.13 -56.84
C ARG A 120 -43.12 -8.17 -56.38
N SER A 121 -43.09 -8.52 -55.10
CA SER A 121 -44.06 -9.42 -54.48
C SER A 121 -45.48 -8.86 -54.61
N GLN A 122 -45.68 -7.58 -54.28
CA GLN A 122 -46.98 -6.92 -54.42
C GLN A 122 -47.48 -6.90 -55.87
N ILE A 123 -46.61 -6.66 -56.86
CA ILE A 123 -46.97 -6.72 -58.28
C ILE A 123 -47.38 -8.14 -58.69
N ILE A 124 -46.66 -9.17 -58.23
CA ILE A 124 -47.02 -10.57 -58.49
C ILE A 124 -48.39 -10.89 -57.89
N THR A 125 -48.63 -10.53 -56.64
CA THR A 125 -49.93 -10.68 -55.98
C THR A 125 -51.04 -9.93 -56.71
N GLN A 126 -50.79 -8.69 -57.13
CA GLN A 126 -51.75 -7.88 -57.87
C GLN A 126 -52.04 -8.44 -59.27
N LYS A 127 -51.02 -8.94 -59.97
CA LYS A 127 -51.20 -9.61 -61.27
C LYS A 127 -52.01 -10.88 -61.12
N PHE A 128 -51.73 -11.68 -60.09
CA PHE A 128 -52.53 -12.87 -59.75
C PHE A 128 -54.00 -12.50 -59.52
N LEU A 129 -54.28 -11.42 -58.78
CA LEU A 129 -55.62 -10.87 -58.58
C LEU A 129 -56.27 -10.30 -59.86
N GLN A 130 -55.49 -9.74 -60.80
CA GLN A 130 -56.01 -9.16 -62.05
C GLN A 130 -56.24 -10.19 -63.16
N THR A 131 -55.52 -11.30 -63.14
CA THR A 131 -55.78 -12.44 -64.04
C THR A 131 -57.01 -13.25 -63.62
N ASN A 132 -57.56 -13.03 -62.41
CA ASN A 132 -58.82 -13.61 -61.92
C ASN A 132 -59.76 -12.52 -61.35
N PRO A 133 -60.50 -11.75 -62.18
CA PRO A 133 -61.40 -10.70 -61.69
C PRO A 133 -62.79 -11.21 -61.28
N GLU A 134 -63.14 -12.44 -61.64
CA GLU A 134 -64.41 -13.12 -61.31
C GLU A 134 -64.08 -14.42 -60.55
N ASP A 135 -63.49 -14.29 -59.36
CA ASP A 135 -63.42 -15.39 -58.40
C ASP A 135 -63.47 -14.84 -56.96
N SER A 136 -64.68 -14.39 -56.62
CA SER A 136 -65.27 -14.59 -55.30
C SER A 136 -65.91 -16.00 -55.21
N LEU A 137 -65.43 -16.97 -56.00
CA LEU A 137 -65.86 -18.34 -55.87
C LEU A 137 -65.04 -18.98 -54.75
N ASP A 138 -65.78 -19.38 -53.73
CA ASP A 138 -65.62 -20.70 -53.14
C ASP A 138 -64.79 -21.60 -54.07
N LEU A 139 -63.60 -22.01 -53.63
CA LEU A 139 -62.85 -23.03 -54.35
C LEU A 139 -63.54 -24.37 -54.08
N GLU A 140 -64.79 -24.50 -54.50
CA GLU A 140 -65.45 -25.76 -54.75
C GLU A 140 -64.70 -26.34 -55.94
N LEU A 141 -63.65 -27.12 -55.61
CA LEU A 141 -62.98 -28.01 -56.53
C LEU A 141 -64.06 -28.87 -57.16
N SER A 142 -64.44 -28.49 -58.37
CA SER A 142 -65.24 -29.28 -59.28
C SER A 142 -64.68 -30.69 -59.29
N ASP A 143 -65.51 -31.60 -58.77
CA ASP A 143 -65.34 -33.05 -58.82
C ASP A 143 -65.52 -33.51 -60.27
N GLU A 144 -64.60 -33.09 -61.14
CA GLU A 144 -64.29 -33.84 -62.35
C GLU A 144 -63.25 -34.89 -61.98
N VAL A 145 -63.80 -36.03 -61.56
CA VAL A 145 -63.11 -37.31 -61.46
C VAL A 145 -62.60 -37.68 -62.86
N ASP A 146 -61.40 -37.20 -63.19
CA ASP A 146 -60.33 -37.97 -63.82
C ASP A 146 -59.21 -37.02 -64.27
N SER A 147 -58.10 -36.98 -63.50
CA SER A 147 -56.70 -36.69 -63.89
C SER A 147 -55.88 -35.82 -62.90
N ASN A 148 -56.39 -35.42 -61.73
CA ASN A 148 -55.76 -34.41 -60.86
C ASN A 148 -55.04 -34.94 -59.59
N PHE A 149 -54.44 -36.13 -59.66
CA PHE A 149 -53.72 -36.74 -58.54
C PHE A 149 -52.43 -35.96 -58.16
N GLU A 150 -51.79 -35.31 -59.15
CA GLU A 150 -50.50 -34.63 -58.96
C GLU A 150 -50.59 -33.34 -58.12
N ASP A 151 -51.65 -32.52 -58.25
CA ASP A 151 -51.78 -31.26 -57.50
C ASP A 151 -52.13 -31.50 -56.01
N PHE A 152 -52.92 -32.53 -55.72
CA PHE A 152 -53.23 -32.92 -54.35
C PHE A 152 -52.01 -33.52 -53.63
N ASP A 153 -51.17 -34.25 -54.39
CA ASP A 153 -49.89 -34.76 -53.90
C ASP A 153 -48.90 -33.62 -53.62
N GLN A 154 -48.81 -32.60 -54.49
CA GLN A 154 -48.00 -31.39 -54.26
C GLN A 154 -48.46 -30.61 -53.02
N LEU A 155 -49.77 -30.46 -52.80
CA LEU A 155 -50.28 -29.80 -51.60
C LEU A 155 -49.99 -30.62 -50.32
N ARG A 156 -50.07 -31.96 -50.38
CA ARG A 156 -49.65 -32.82 -49.27
C ARG A 156 -48.16 -32.71 -48.99
N GLU A 157 -47.33 -32.59 -50.03
CA GLU A 157 -45.89 -32.47 -49.90
C GLU A 157 -45.49 -31.13 -49.27
N THR A 158 -46.09 -30.02 -49.72
CA THR A 158 -45.88 -28.69 -49.11
C THR A 158 -46.34 -28.64 -47.65
N VAL A 159 -47.49 -29.23 -47.30
CA VAL A 159 -47.93 -29.33 -45.89
C VAL A 159 -46.96 -30.16 -45.05
N LYS A 160 -46.40 -31.25 -45.61
CA LYS A 160 -45.36 -32.04 -44.93
C LYS A 160 -44.08 -31.24 -44.74
N GLU A 161 -43.64 -30.47 -45.73
CA GLU A 161 -42.45 -29.61 -45.62
C GLU A 161 -42.64 -28.49 -44.61
N LEU A 162 -43.78 -27.78 -44.64
CA LEU A 162 -44.11 -26.78 -43.63
C LEU A 162 -44.17 -27.39 -42.22
N SER A 163 -44.71 -28.60 -42.09
CA SER A 163 -44.73 -29.31 -40.80
C SER A 163 -43.32 -29.66 -40.30
N LYS A 164 -42.42 -30.10 -41.20
CA LYS A 164 -41.00 -30.34 -40.88
C LYS A 164 -40.29 -29.04 -40.47
N GLU A 165 -40.57 -27.95 -41.18
CA GLU A 165 -39.98 -26.65 -40.91
C GLU A 165 -40.46 -26.08 -39.56
N ILE A 166 -41.76 -26.24 -39.23
CA ILE A 166 -42.29 -25.90 -37.91
C ILE A 166 -41.57 -26.70 -36.81
N ALA A 167 -41.36 -28.01 -37.00
CA ALA A 167 -40.64 -28.84 -36.03
C ALA A 167 -39.16 -28.41 -35.88
N ARG A 168 -38.50 -28.04 -36.99
CA ARG A 168 -37.13 -27.50 -36.98
C ARG A 168 -37.06 -26.19 -36.21
N LEU A 169 -37.93 -25.22 -36.54
CA LEU A 169 -37.99 -23.92 -35.89
C LEU A 169 -38.34 -24.02 -34.41
N GLN A 170 -39.21 -24.95 -34.01
CA GLN A 170 -39.51 -25.23 -32.60
C GLN A 170 -38.27 -25.76 -31.87
N THR A 171 -37.51 -26.67 -32.48
CA THR A 171 -36.28 -27.22 -31.90
C THR A 171 -35.21 -26.13 -31.75
N GLU A 172 -35.04 -25.28 -32.78
CA GLU A 172 -34.13 -24.13 -32.73
C GLU A 172 -34.53 -23.11 -31.67
N LEU A 173 -35.83 -22.81 -31.52
CA LEU A 173 -36.35 -21.95 -30.46
C LEU A 173 -36.02 -22.52 -29.07
N HIS A 174 -36.22 -23.82 -28.86
CA HIS A 174 -35.89 -24.47 -27.59
C HIS A 174 -34.39 -24.46 -27.30
N SER A 175 -33.56 -24.70 -28.31
CA SER A 175 -32.10 -24.61 -28.21
C SER A 175 -31.64 -23.19 -27.87
N ALA A 176 -32.21 -22.17 -28.52
CA ALA A 176 -31.88 -20.77 -28.27
C ALA A 176 -32.28 -20.34 -26.85
N ARG A 177 -33.45 -20.78 -26.36
CA ARG A 177 -33.88 -20.52 -24.98
C ARG A 177 -32.97 -21.16 -23.94
N LEU A 178 -32.45 -22.37 -24.21
CA LEU A 178 -31.50 -23.01 -23.31
C LEU A 178 -30.18 -22.23 -23.26
N GLN A 179 -29.66 -21.81 -24.42
CA GLN A 179 -28.46 -20.97 -24.50
C GLN A 179 -28.65 -19.62 -23.82
N GLU A 180 -29.82 -19.00 -23.94
CA GLU A 180 -30.17 -17.77 -23.22
C GLU A 180 -30.10 -18.00 -21.70
N PHE A 181 -30.63 -19.12 -21.20
CA PHE A 181 -30.60 -19.46 -19.79
C PHE A 181 -29.19 -19.69 -19.27
N GLU A 182 -28.36 -20.44 -20.01
CA GLU A 182 -26.95 -20.67 -19.68
C GLU A 182 -26.15 -19.35 -19.69
N ALA A 183 -26.37 -18.50 -20.68
CA ALA A 183 -25.73 -17.18 -20.74
C ALA A 183 -26.18 -16.30 -19.56
N GLN A 184 -27.46 -16.35 -19.19
CA GLN A 184 -27.98 -15.59 -18.06
C GLN A 184 -27.42 -16.09 -16.72
N GLU A 185 -27.27 -17.40 -16.54
CA GLU A 185 -26.57 -17.98 -15.38
C GLU A 185 -25.12 -17.50 -15.31
N GLN A 186 -24.39 -17.54 -16.43
CA GLN A 186 -23.01 -17.03 -16.48
C GLN A 186 -22.92 -15.55 -16.14
N VAL A 187 -23.84 -14.72 -16.65
CA VAL A 187 -23.91 -13.29 -16.32
C VAL A 187 -24.14 -13.09 -14.82
N THR A 188 -25.06 -13.84 -14.20
CA THR A 188 -25.30 -13.73 -12.75
C THR A 188 -24.07 -14.13 -11.94
N HIS A 189 -23.41 -15.23 -12.30
CA HIS A 189 -22.19 -15.69 -11.65
C HIS A 189 -21.05 -14.66 -11.77
N LEU A 190 -20.77 -14.16 -12.97
CA LEU A 190 -19.75 -13.13 -13.19
C LEU A 190 -20.08 -11.83 -12.45
N THR A 191 -21.36 -11.45 -12.37
CA THR A 191 -21.80 -10.27 -11.62
C THR A 191 -21.53 -10.44 -10.13
N THR A 192 -21.84 -11.61 -9.56
CA THR A 192 -21.56 -11.88 -8.14
C THR A 192 -20.06 -11.86 -7.84
N GLN A 193 -19.22 -12.44 -8.70
CA GLN A 193 -17.77 -12.39 -8.54
C GLN A 193 -17.21 -10.97 -8.64
N LEU A 194 -17.73 -10.16 -9.56
CA LEU A 194 -17.34 -8.76 -9.70
C LEU A 194 -17.70 -7.95 -8.45
N ASP A 195 -18.88 -8.16 -7.88
CA ASP A 195 -19.30 -7.47 -6.66
C ASP A 195 -18.48 -7.91 -5.44
N GLU A 196 -18.14 -9.20 -5.33
CA GLU A 196 -17.22 -9.71 -4.31
C GLU A 196 -15.83 -9.07 -4.43
N GLU A 197 -15.25 -9.02 -5.64
CA GLU A 197 -13.95 -8.38 -5.90
C GLU A 197 -13.98 -6.89 -5.55
N ARG A 198 -15.05 -6.17 -5.93
CA ARG A 198 -15.25 -4.77 -5.55
C ARG A 198 -15.27 -4.57 -4.04
N THR A 199 -15.97 -5.44 -3.30
CA THR A 199 -16.02 -5.33 -1.83
C THR A 199 -14.68 -5.65 -1.18
N LEU A 200 -13.93 -6.61 -1.72
CA LEU A 200 -12.58 -6.94 -1.25
C LEU A 200 -11.61 -5.80 -1.54
N ARG A 201 -11.68 -5.22 -2.74
CA ARG A 201 -10.89 -4.05 -3.15
C ARG A 201 -11.16 -2.86 -2.23
N GLN A 202 -12.43 -2.56 -1.94
CA GLN A 202 -12.80 -1.50 -1.00
C GLN A 202 -12.20 -1.74 0.40
N LYS A 203 -12.32 -2.96 0.95
CA LYS A 203 -11.72 -3.30 2.25
C LYS A 203 -10.20 -3.18 2.26
N CYS A 204 -9.54 -3.57 1.17
CA CYS A 204 -8.10 -3.40 1.02
C CYS A 204 -7.71 -1.92 0.96
N GLU A 205 -8.47 -1.10 0.23
CA GLU A 205 -8.26 0.34 0.15
C GLU A 205 -8.45 1.04 1.51
N GLU A 206 -9.47 0.66 2.27
CA GLU A 206 -9.68 1.13 3.65
C GLU A 206 -8.48 0.82 4.55
N LYS A 207 -7.97 -0.43 4.53
CA LYS A 207 -6.77 -0.81 5.29
C LYS A 207 -5.51 -0.06 4.85
N VAL A 208 -5.34 0.18 3.55
CA VAL A 208 -4.21 0.97 3.03
C VAL A 208 -4.30 2.41 3.53
N ASN A 209 -5.50 2.99 3.54
CA ASN A 209 -5.72 4.33 4.08
C ASN A 209 -5.46 4.40 5.60
N GLU A 210 -5.91 3.40 6.36
CA GLU A 210 -5.61 3.30 7.80
C GLU A 210 -4.10 3.24 8.06
N MET A 211 -3.37 2.35 7.36
CA MET A 211 -1.92 2.26 7.49
C MET A 211 -1.21 3.55 7.08
N LYS A 212 -1.72 4.24 6.07
CA LYS A 212 -1.17 5.54 5.63
C LYS A 212 -1.31 6.60 6.72
N VAL A 213 -2.49 6.71 7.34
CA VAL A 213 -2.71 7.64 8.46
C VAL A 213 -1.84 7.29 9.67
N GLN A 214 -1.69 5.99 9.99
CA GLN A 214 -0.81 5.55 11.08
C GLN A 214 0.66 5.91 10.80
N LYS A 215 1.13 5.70 9.57
CA LYS A 215 2.47 6.09 9.14
C LYS A 215 2.67 7.61 9.30
N ASP A 216 1.75 8.42 8.79
CA ASP A 216 1.85 9.89 8.88
C ASP A 216 1.84 10.37 10.35
N ASN A 217 1.07 9.71 11.22
CA ASN A 217 1.09 9.97 12.66
C ASN A 217 2.44 9.62 13.29
N MET A 218 3.00 8.45 12.96
CA MET A 218 4.29 8.02 13.48
C MET A 218 5.42 8.93 13.01
N GLU A 219 5.43 9.36 11.75
CA GLU A 219 6.39 10.34 11.24
C GLU A 219 6.32 11.66 12.01
N ARG A 220 5.11 12.13 12.35
CA ARG A 220 4.90 13.35 13.14
C ARG A 220 5.43 13.21 14.57
N VAL A 221 5.17 12.07 15.21
CA VAL A 221 5.69 11.76 16.56
C VAL A 221 7.21 11.67 16.54
N THR A 222 7.79 10.95 15.58
CA THR A 222 9.26 10.86 15.42
C THR A 222 9.89 12.23 15.25
N LYS A 223 9.28 13.13 14.47
CA LYS A 223 9.76 14.51 14.33
C LYS A 223 9.70 15.28 15.65
N MET A 224 8.59 15.22 16.38
CA MET A 224 8.48 15.89 17.69
C MET A 224 9.49 15.35 18.70
N VAL A 225 9.71 14.04 18.73
CA VAL A 225 10.72 13.42 19.62
C VAL A 225 12.12 13.88 19.23
N ALA A 226 12.45 13.96 17.93
CA ALA A 226 13.74 14.45 17.48
C ALA A 226 13.97 15.93 17.88
N GLU A 227 12.95 16.77 17.73
CA GLU A 227 12.99 18.18 18.16
C GLU A 227 13.19 18.30 19.69
N GLU A 228 12.47 17.50 20.49
CA GLU A 228 12.59 17.49 21.95
C GLU A 228 13.97 17.01 22.41
N VAL A 229 14.49 15.93 21.82
CA VAL A 229 15.85 15.43 22.10
C VAL A 229 16.90 16.49 21.76
N GLN A 230 16.73 17.20 20.64
CA GLN A 230 17.64 18.29 20.27
C GLN A 230 17.57 19.46 21.26
N ALA A 231 16.37 19.84 21.70
CA ALA A 231 16.17 20.90 22.69
C ALA A 231 16.80 20.55 24.05
N LEU A 232 16.60 19.31 24.52
CA LEU A 232 17.20 18.80 25.76
C LEU A 232 18.72 18.73 25.67
N LYS A 233 19.29 18.27 24.54
CA LYS A 233 20.75 18.30 24.32
C LYS A 233 21.30 19.73 24.43
N ALA A 234 20.66 20.69 23.76
CA ALA A 234 21.05 22.10 23.84
C ALA A 234 20.87 22.70 25.25
N GLN A 235 19.94 22.18 26.05
CA GLN A 235 19.82 22.56 27.46
C GLN A 235 20.95 21.97 28.30
N CYS A 236 21.25 20.68 28.18
CA CYS A 236 22.36 20.04 28.88
C CYS A 236 23.71 20.72 28.56
N ASP A 237 23.94 21.10 27.30
CA ASP A 237 25.17 21.80 26.91
C ASP A 237 25.30 23.18 27.57
N ARG A 238 24.19 23.94 27.64
CA ARG A 238 24.15 25.23 28.34
C ARG A 238 24.37 25.07 29.84
N GLU A 239 23.75 24.07 30.45
CA GLU A 239 23.94 23.78 31.88
C GLU A 239 25.39 23.38 32.19
N ARG A 240 26.01 22.56 31.33
CA ARG A 240 27.43 22.19 31.45
C ARG A 240 28.34 23.43 31.38
N GLU A 241 28.10 24.33 30.44
CA GLU A 241 28.89 25.56 30.32
C GLU A 241 28.67 26.49 31.53
N ASN A 242 27.43 26.64 31.98
CA ASN A 242 27.13 27.41 33.20
C ASN A 242 27.83 26.82 34.43
N ALA A 243 27.86 25.49 34.58
CA ALA A 243 28.57 24.82 35.66
C ALA A 243 30.09 25.09 35.60
N LYS A 244 30.69 25.09 34.40
CA LYS A 244 32.11 25.45 34.21
C LYS A 244 32.38 26.90 34.65
N ILE A 245 31.54 27.84 34.22
CA ILE A 245 31.66 29.25 34.61
C ILE A 245 31.55 29.40 36.13
N MET A 246 30.55 28.77 36.76
CA MET A 246 30.37 28.81 38.21
C MET A 246 31.55 28.21 38.97
N LYS A 247 32.14 27.13 38.46
CA LYS A 247 33.34 26.52 39.05
C LYS A 247 34.54 27.47 38.99
N ILE A 248 34.82 28.07 37.83
CA ILE A 248 35.92 29.04 37.66
C ILE A 248 35.74 30.24 38.60
N GLU A 249 34.51 30.75 38.70
CA GLU A 249 34.19 31.87 39.57
C GLU A 249 34.36 31.52 41.05
N ALA A 250 33.94 30.33 41.48
CA ALA A 250 34.15 29.84 42.84
C ALA A 250 35.64 29.67 43.16
N GLU A 251 36.44 29.14 42.24
CA GLU A 251 37.90 29.03 42.38
C GLU A 251 38.57 30.41 42.47
N ARG A 252 38.12 31.38 41.68
CA ARG A 252 38.60 32.78 41.73
C ARG A 252 38.33 33.40 43.09
N VAL A 253 37.09 33.30 43.58
CA VAL A 253 36.71 33.82 44.91
C VAL A 253 37.49 33.12 46.03
N GLN A 254 37.72 31.80 45.92
CA GLN A 254 38.50 31.06 46.90
C GLN A 254 39.97 31.52 46.93
N LYS A 255 40.59 31.77 45.77
CA LYS A 255 41.94 32.34 45.67
C LYS A 255 42.01 33.73 46.32
N GLU A 256 41.05 34.60 46.02
CA GLU A 256 40.97 35.94 46.63
C GLU A 256 40.82 35.87 48.16
N ARG A 257 39.95 34.99 48.65
CA ARG A 257 39.78 34.74 50.09
C ARG A 257 41.08 34.24 50.72
N ASN A 258 41.78 33.30 50.09
CA ASN A 258 43.04 32.76 50.61
C ASN A 258 44.11 33.86 50.70
N VAL A 259 44.23 34.71 49.67
CA VAL A 259 45.15 35.85 49.65
C VAL A 259 44.82 36.85 50.77
N LEU A 260 43.55 37.21 50.96
CA LEU A 260 43.13 38.11 52.04
C LEU A 260 43.36 37.51 53.44
N ALA A 261 43.04 36.23 53.61
CA ALA A 261 43.29 35.52 54.86
C ALA A 261 44.78 35.50 55.19
N HIS A 262 45.64 35.26 54.21
CA HIS A 262 47.09 35.29 54.37
C HIS A 262 47.61 36.69 54.71
N GLN A 263 47.16 37.73 54.02
CA GLN A 263 47.51 39.12 54.35
C GLN A 263 47.11 39.46 55.79
N SER A 264 45.92 39.03 56.23
CA SER A 264 45.47 39.24 57.60
C SER A 264 46.31 38.48 58.64
N ALA A 265 46.75 37.26 58.33
CA ALA A 265 47.59 36.45 59.22
C ALA A 265 49.01 37.04 59.36
N LEU A 266 49.59 37.55 58.28
CA LEU A 266 50.91 38.18 58.30
C LEU A 266 50.91 39.47 59.15
N LEU A 267 49.84 40.27 59.06
CA LEU A 267 49.67 41.46 59.91
C LEU A 267 49.54 41.12 61.39
N MET A 268 49.04 39.93 61.72
CA MET A 268 48.86 39.45 63.10
C MET A 268 50.08 38.70 63.64
N ALA A 269 51.04 38.35 62.79
CA ALA A 269 52.28 37.71 63.22
C ALA A 269 53.23 38.77 63.83
N GLU A 270 53.39 38.75 65.15
CA GLU A 270 54.36 39.59 65.86
C GLU A 270 55.80 39.12 65.56
N VAL A 271 56.42 39.68 64.51
CA VAL A 271 57.82 39.41 64.11
C VAL A 271 58.79 40.51 64.60
N GLY A 272 58.36 41.33 65.57
CA GLY A 272 59.05 42.57 65.96
C GLY A 272 60.36 42.43 66.74
N ASP A 273 60.69 41.26 67.30
CA ASP A 273 61.74 41.12 68.32
C ASP A 273 63.05 40.41 67.87
N ASP A 274 63.26 40.14 66.56
CA ASP A 274 64.51 39.55 66.06
C ASP A 274 65.52 40.62 65.58
N PRO A 275 66.61 40.90 66.32
CA PRO A 275 67.57 41.95 65.98
C PRO A 275 68.38 41.70 64.69
N ASN A 276 68.40 40.47 64.17
CA ASN A 276 69.11 40.12 62.93
C ASN A 276 68.20 39.81 61.74
N GLY A 277 66.87 39.87 61.91
CA GLY A 277 65.88 39.61 60.85
C GLY A 277 65.95 38.21 60.21
N ARG A 278 66.72 37.28 60.79
CA ARG A 278 66.94 35.93 60.24
C ARG A 278 65.68 35.10 60.28
N LEU A 279 64.89 35.23 61.35
CA LEU A 279 63.60 34.56 61.46
C LEU A 279 62.63 35.03 60.38
N LEU A 280 62.62 36.34 60.09
CA LEU A 280 61.80 36.90 59.02
C LEU A 280 62.21 36.37 57.64
N THR A 281 63.52 36.27 57.35
CA THR A 281 64.02 35.71 56.08
C THR A 281 63.65 34.23 55.91
N VAL A 282 63.83 33.40 56.95
CA VAL A 282 63.45 31.99 56.89
C VAL A 282 61.94 31.81 56.75
N LEU A 283 61.13 32.66 57.40
CA LEU A 283 59.67 32.65 57.23
C LEU A 283 59.28 33.03 55.79
N GLN A 284 59.96 34.00 55.17
CA GLN A 284 59.75 34.35 53.76
C GLN A 284 60.17 33.23 52.80
N GLU A 285 61.25 32.50 53.08
CA GLU A 285 61.67 31.32 52.29
C GLU A 285 60.68 30.15 52.46
N VAL A 286 60.21 29.88 53.67
CA VAL A 286 59.17 28.88 53.90
C VAL A 286 57.87 29.27 53.19
N GLU A 287 57.54 30.56 53.15
CA GLU A 287 56.39 31.07 52.41
C GLU A 287 56.56 30.91 50.90
N SER A 288 57.74 31.22 50.34
CA SER A 288 58.00 31.06 48.92
C SER A 288 57.95 29.58 48.49
N LEU A 289 58.49 28.68 49.32
CA LEU A 289 58.38 27.23 49.12
C LEU A 289 56.94 26.72 49.22
N LYS A 290 56.15 27.22 50.18
CA LYS A 290 54.71 26.88 50.28
C LYS A 290 53.94 27.33 49.04
N ARG A 291 54.22 28.54 48.53
CA ARG A 291 53.59 29.07 47.33
C ARG A 291 53.91 28.24 46.08
N LEU A 292 55.18 27.88 45.90
CA LEU A 292 55.60 27.02 44.78
C LEU A 292 54.99 25.61 44.89
N LEU A 293 54.88 25.06 46.10
CA LEU A 293 54.24 23.76 46.32
C LEU A 293 52.75 23.80 45.98
N GLU A 294 52.03 24.85 46.42
CA GLU A 294 50.61 25.05 46.06
C GLU A 294 50.43 25.25 44.55
N GLU A 295 51.32 25.99 43.89
CA GLU A 295 51.29 26.20 42.45
C GLU A 295 51.49 24.87 41.69
N GLU A 296 52.46 24.06 42.12
CA GLU A 296 52.73 22.76 41.49
C GLU A 296 51.59 21.76 41.75
N GLN A 297 51.03 21.74 42.96
CA GLN A 297 49.84 20.94 43.27
C GLN A 297 48.63 21.37 42.43
N GLN A 298 48.43 22.68 42.23
CA GLN A 298 47.37 23.19 41.38
C GLN A 298 47.58 22.83 39.91
N ASN A 299 48.82 22.89 39.41
CA ASN A 299 49.17 22.48 38.05
C ASN A 299 48.88 21.00 37.83
N HIS A 300 49.25 20.15 38.79
CA HIS A 300 48.99 18.71 38.72
C HIS A 300 47.50 18.40 38.79
N ALA A 301 46.76 19.06 39.69
CA ALA A 301 45.30 18.92 39.77
C ALA A 301 44.61 19.32 38.45
N SER A 302 45.05 20.42 37.82
CA SER A 302 44.55 20.87 36.52
C SER A 302 44.85 19.86 35.40
N GLN A 303 46.05 19.28 35.39
CA GLN A 303 46.43 18.25 34.42
C GLN A 303 45.61 16.97 34.58
N ILE A 304 45.42 16.51 35.82
CA ILE A 304 44.58 15.35 36.12
C ILE A 304 43.15 15.60 35.64
N GLN A 305 42.57 16.76 35.96
CA GLN A 305 41.22 17.10 35.51
C GLN A 305 41.11 17.15 33.97
N MET A 306 42.11 17.69 33.26
CA MET A 306 42.10 17.70 31.80
C MET A 306 42.15 16.28 31.21
N LEU A 307 42.89 15.37 31.85
CA LEU A 307 42.97 13.98 31.42
C LEU A 307 41.66 13.24 31.72
N GLU A 308 41.04 13.52 32.86
CA GLU A 308 39.70 12.99 33.22
C GLU A 308 38.64 13.48 32.23
N GLU A 309 38.59 14.77 31.88
CA GLU A 309 37.64 15.30 30.89
C GLU A 309 37.85 14.66 29.50
N LYS A 310 39.10 14.46 29.08
CA LYS A 310 39.42 13.77 27.81
C LYS A 310 39.05 12.29 27.83
N LEU A 311 39.10 11.66 29.00
CA LEU A 311 38.70 10.27 29.17
C LEU A 311 37.17 10.17 29.11
N GLU A 312 36.46 11.02 29.86
CA GLU A 312 35.00 11.09 29.88
C GLU A 312 34.41 11.45 28.51
N GLU A 313 35.06 12.33 27.74
CA GLU A 313 34.68 12.63 26.36
C GLU A 313 34.79 11.39 25.46
N LYS A 314 35.83 10.58 25.63
CA LYS A 314 36.01 9.31 24.91
C LYS A 314 35.10 8.19 25.40
N GLU A 315 34.73 8.23 26.67
CA GLU A 315 33.81 7.31 27.34
C GLU A 315 32.35 7.76 27.22
N SER A 316 32.05 8.83 26.49
CA SER A 316 30.68 9.22 26.15
C SER A 316 30.02 8.11 25.33
N ASN A 317 29.43 7.16 26.06
CA ASN A 317 28.72 5.98 25.59
C ASN A 317 27.64 6.29 24.55
N VAL A 318 27.26 7.56 24.37
CA VAL A 318 26.23 7.99 23.42
C VAL A 318 26.58 7.59 21.99
N GLU A 319 27.83 7.72 21.54
CA GLU A 319 28.19 7.29 20.19
C GLU A 319 28.15 5.77 20.05
N PHE A 320 28.59 5.05 21.09
CA PHE A 320 28.55 3.60 21.14
C PHE A 320 27.10 3.07 21.15
N GLU A 321 26.24 3.61 22.02
CA GLU A 321 24.81 3.31 22.12
C GLU A 321 24.07 3.62 20.81
N ILE A 322 24.39 4.74 20.14
CA ILE A 322 23.82 5.07 18.83
C ILE A 322 24.25 4.02 17.79
N VAL A 323 25.51 3.61 17.79
CA VAL A 323 26.00 2.60 16.84
C VAL A 323 25.40 1.23 17.14
N GLU A 324 25.24 0.88 18.41
CA GLU A 324 24.61 -0.37 18.86
C GLU A 324 23.12 -0.43 18.47
N GLU A 325 22.35 0.64 18.70
CA GLU A 325 20.95 0.70 18.26
C GLU A 325 20.82 0.74 16.73
N LYS A 326 21.74 1.42 16.02
CA LYS A 326 21.79 1.35 14.54
C LYS A 326 22.09 -0.06 14.05
N LEU A 327 22.98 -0.78 14.71
CA LEU A 327 23.30 -2.17 14.39
C LEU A 327 22.07 -3.05 14.58
N LYS A 328 21.38 -2.91 15.71
CA LYS A 328 20.16 -3.66 16.03
C LYS A 328 19.02 -3.40 15.03
N LEU A 329 18.85 -2.15 14.58
CA LEU A 329 17.91 -1.81 13.52
C LEU A 329 18.28 -2.49 12.20
N ALA A 330 19.55 -2.41 11.79
CA ALA A 330 20.04 -3.03 10.57
C ALA A 330 19.90 -4.57 10.60
N GLU A 331 20.16 -5.20 11.75
CA GLU A 331 19.93 -6.63 11.97
C GLU A 331 18.44 -7.00 11.81
N SER A 332 17.53 -6.18 12.36
CA SER A 332 16.08 -6.41 12.18
C SER A 332 15.61 -6.27 10.72
N GLU A 333 16.15 -5.29 9.99
CA GLU A 333 15.84 -5.09 8.56
C GLU A 333 16.37 -6.26 7.73
N LEU A 334 17.58 -6.74 8.04
CA LEU A 334 18.17 -7.91 7.41
C LEU A 334 17.33 -9.16 7.67
N GLU A 335 16.81 -9.35 8.87
CA GLU A 335 15.95 -10.48 9.20
C GLU A 335 14.65 -10.45 8.38
N VAL A 336 13.99 -9.29 8.27
CA VAL A 336 12.77 -9.13 7.46
C VAL A 336 13.04 -9.41 5.97
N VAL A 337 14.16 -8.92 5.44
CA VAL A 337 14.55 -9.16 4.04
C VAL A 337 14.86 -10.63 3.82
N THR A 338 15.59 -11.27 4.73
CA THR A 338 15.89 -12.72 4.68
C THR A 338 14.60 -13.54 4.67
N GLN A 339 13.66 -13.27 5.59
CA GLN A 339 12.38 -13.98 5.63
C GLN A 339 11.55 -13.76 4.35
N ARG A 340 11.63 -12.58 3.73
CA ARG A 340 10.97 -12.31 2.45
C ARG A 340 11.63 -13.09 1.30
N ALA A 341 12.97 -13.16 1.28
CA ALA A 341 13.72 -13.93 0.31
C ALA A 341 13.38 -15.43 0.43
N GLU A 342 13.40 -16.00 1.64
CA GLU A 342 13.02 -17.40 1.88
C GLU A 342 11.60 -17.72 1.41
N ARG A 343 10.64 -16.81 1.64
CA ARG A 343 9.26 -16.97 1.15
C ARG A 343 9.19 -16.95 -0.37
N ALA A 344 9.95 -16.07 -1.01
CA ALA A 344 10.02 -15.99 -2.47
C ALA A 344 10.68 -17.25 -3.06
N GLU A 345 11.78 -17.72 -2.47
CA GLU A 345 12.47 -18.95 -2.87
C GLU A 345 11.57 -20.18 -2.76
N LYS A 346 10.86 -20.35 -1.63
CA LYS A 346 9.86 -21.42 -1.48
C LYS A 346 8.76 -21.34 -2.55
N SER A 347 8.29 -20.14 -2.88
CA SER A 347 7.30 -19.97 -3.94
C SER A 347 7.87 -20.36 -5.31
N VAL A 348 9.11 -19.99 -5.60
CA VAL A 348 9.79 -20.36 -6.85
C VAL A 348 9.96 -21.88 -6.94
N GLU A 349 10.41 -22.52 -5.87
CA GLU A 349 10.55 -23.98 -5.78
C GLU A 349 9.22 -24.70 -6.07
N THR A 350 8.12 -24.23 -5.47
CA THR A 350 6.79 -24.82 -5.75
C THR A 350 6.36 -24.64 -7.21
N LEU A 351 6.60 -23.45 -7.80
CA LEU A 351 6.28 -23.18 -9.20
C LEU A 351 7.14 -24.01 -10.15
N GLU A 352 8.43 -24.17 -9.86
CA GLU A 352 9.34 -25.04 -10.61
C GLU A 352 8.85 -26.49 -10.59
N GLY A 353 8.40 -26.99 -9.43
CA GLY A 353 7.79 -28.32 -9.31
C GLY A 353 6.52 -28.49 -10.15
N VAL A 354 5.64 -27.48 -10.18
CA VAL A 354 4.45 -27.47 -11.04
C VAL A 354 4.86 -27.47 -12.52
N VAL A 355 5.84 -26.65 -12.92
CA VAL A 355 6.35 -26.60 -14.30
C VAL A 355 6.95 -27.94 -14.72
N GLN A 356 7.73 -28.59 -13.85
CA GLN A 356 8.27 -29.94 -14.14
C GLN A 356 7.15 -30.97 -14.33
N THR A 357 6.13 -30.94 -13.47
CA THR A 357 4.97 -31.84 -13.57
C THR A 357 4.19 -31.63 -14.86
N LEU A 358 3.97 -30.38 -15.26
CA LEU A 358 3.29 -30.03 -16.52
C LEU A 358 4.13 -30.46 -17.73
N LYS A 359 5.44 -30.24 -17.72
CA LYS A 359 6.34 -30.71 -18.78
C LYS A 359 6.28 -32.23 -18.94
N ALA A 360 6.30 -32.98 -17.83
CA ALA A 360 6.18 -34.45 -17.87
C ALA A 360 4.86 -34.90 -18.50
N LYS A 361 3.73 -34.26 -18.14
CA LYS A 361 2.42 -34.56 -18.74
C LYS A 361 2.37 -34.22 -20.23
N ILE A 362 2.99 -33.12 -20.66
CA ILE A 362 3.06 -32.75 -22.08
C ILE A 362 3.85 -33.81 -22.85
N SER A 363 5.03 -34.22 -22.36
CA SER A 363 5.80 -35.30 -23.00
C SER A 363 5.04 -36.63 -23.03
N GLU A 364 4.29 -37.00 -21.98
CA GLU A 364 3.46 -38.21 -21.99
C GLU A 364 2.34 -38.15 -23.05
N LEU A 365 1.74 -36.96 -23.25
CA LEU A 365 0.73 -36.75 -24.29
C LEU A 365 1.35 -36.78 -25.70
N GLU A 366 2.53 -36.20 -25.89
CA GLU A 366 3.27 -36.27 -27.15
C GLU A 366 3.70 -37.70 -27.51
N GLU A 367 4.11 -38.50 -26.50
CA GLU A 367 4.43 -39.92 -26.69
C GLU A 367 3.18 -40.75 -27.03
N LYS A 368 2.02 -40.44 -26.43
CA LYS A 368 0.74 -41.08 -26.78
C LYS A 368 0.26 -40.73 -28.19
N LEU A 369 0.52 -39.52 -28.67
CA LEU A 369 0.15 -39.08 -30.03
C LEU A 369 1.08 -39.63 -31.12
N SER A 370 2.33 -39.95 -30.79
CA SER A 370 3.30 -40.52 -31.73
C SER A 370 3.21 -42.05 -31.87
N ARG A 371 2.43 -42.73 -31.00
CA ARG A 371 2.19 -44.17 -31.12
C ARG A 371 1.24 -44.45 -32.31
N PRO A 372 1.62 -45.32 -33.26
CA PRO A 372 0.75 -45.64 -34.39
C PRO A 372 -0.58 -46.25 -33.91
N PRO A 373 -1.70 -45.98 -34.59
CA PRO A 373 -3.00 -46.52 -34.21
C PRO A 373 -2.94 -48.05 -34.17
N PRO A 374 -3.48 -48.69 -33.11
CA PRO A 374 -3.56 -50.14 -33.06
C PRO A 374 -4.34 -50.66 -34.27
N PRO A 375 -3.94 -51.80 -34.85
CA PRO A 375 -4.62 -52.37 -36.01
C PRO A 375 -6.12 -52.60 -35.71
N PRO A 376 -7.00 -52.43 -36.69
CA PRO A 376 -8.44 -52.60 -36.50
C PRO A 376 -8.72 -54.01 -35.98
N LEU A 377 -9.37 -54.09 -34.82
CA LEU A 377 -9.85 -55.36 -34.27
C LEU A 377 -10.90 -55.94 -35.24
N PRO A 378 -10.87 -57.26 -35.51
CA PRO A 378 -11.85 -57.91 -36.37
C PRO A 378 -13.27 -57.74 -35.80
N PRO A 379 -14.29 -57.64 -36.67
CA PRO A 379 -15.67 -57.43 -36.24
C PRO A 379 -16.14 -58.58 -35.34
N PRO A 380 -16.89 -58.28 -34.26
CA PRO A 380 -17.42 -59.30 -33.38
C PRO A 380 -18.42 -60.19 -34.14
N PRO A 381 -18.42 -61.50 -33.90
CA PRO A 381 -19.39 -62.41 -34.50
C PRO A 381 -20.81 -62.07 -34.00
N PRO A 382 -21.84 -62.28 -34.84
CA PRO A 382 -23.22 -61.99 -34.49
C PRO A 382 -23.70 -62.90 -33.34
N PRO A 383 -24.53 -62.39 -32.42
CA PRO A 383 -25.03 -63.17 -31.29
C PRO A 383 -26.05 -64.22 -31.77
N PRO A 384 -26.05 -65.43 -31.19
CA PRO A 384 -27.08 -66.41 -31.47
C PRO A 384 -28.38 -66.02 -30.77
N MET A 385 -29.46 -66.02 -31.54
CA MET A 385 -30.83 -65.91 -31.04
C MET A 385 -31.19 -67.18 -30.28
N PHE A 386 -31.39 -67.08 -28.97
CA PHE A 386 -32.14 -68.09 -28.23
C PHE A 386 -33.16 -67.44 -27.29
N ASN A 387 -34.38 -67.95 -27.46
CA ASN A 387 -35.59 -67.59 -26.75
C ASN A 387 -35.54 -67.99 -25.27
N ASN A 388 -35.96 -67.02 -24.47
CA ASN A 388 -36.94 -67.10 -23.39
C ASN A 388 -36.64 -67.89 -22.09
N SER A 389 -37.10 -67.22 -21.02
CA SER A 389 -37.61 -67.74 -19.74
C SER A 389 -36.64 -68.27 -18.70
N GLY A 390 -36.64 -67.63 -17.53
CA GLY A 390 -36.17 -68.25 -16.29
C GLY A 390 -35.48 -67.31 -15.31
N GLN A 391 -36.29 -66.67 -14.47
CA GLN A 391 -36.10 -66.51 -13.02
C GLN A 391 -34.67 -66.61 -12.41
N SER A 392 -34.37 -65.59 -11.60
CA SER A 392 -33.77 -65.68 -10.27
C SER A 392 -32.25 -65.51 -10.04
N SER A 393 -31.99 -64.56 -9.13
CA SER A 393 -31.02 -64.59 -8.02
C SER A 393 -29.55 -64.28 -8.29
N ILE A 394 -29.18 -62.99 -8.13
CA ILE A 394 -27.80 -62.58 -7.85
C ILE A 394 -27.47 -62.91 -6.39
N LYS A 395 -26.56 -63.87 -6.18
CA LYS A 395 -25.88 -64.10 -4.90
C LYS A 395 -24.55 -63.36 -4.90
N LEU A 396 -24.41 -62.44 -3.95
CA LEU A 396 -23.12 -61.92 -3.47
C LEU A 396 -22.32 -63.05 -2.82
N LEU A 397 -21.01 -63.13 -3.08
CA LEU A 397 -20.00 -63.39 -2.04
C LEU A 397 -18.57 -63.04 -2.52
N THR A 398 -17.97 -62.06 -1.82
CA THR A 398 -16.60 -62.00 -1.25
C THR A 398 -15.34 -62.32 -2.07
N LYS A 399 -14.40 -61.36 -2.05
CA LYS A 399 -12.99 -61.53 -1.58
C LYS A 399 -12.32 -60.15 -1.37
N GLU A 400 -12.24 -59.67 -0.12
CA GLU A 400 -11.05 -59.54 0.75
C GLU A 400 -10.23 -58.23 0.64
N LYS A 401 -10.52 -57.35 1.60
CA LYS A 401 -9.63 -56.59 2.50
C LYS A 401 -8.14 -56.43 2.11
N MET A 402 -7.75 -55.19 1.80
CA MET A 402 -6.56 -54.53 2.36
C MET A 402 -6.88 -53.05 2.63
N ASN A 403 -6.41 -52.58 3.79
CA ASN A 403 -6.61 -51.27 4.42
C ASN A 403 -6.27 -50.07 3.52
N SER A 404 -7.12 -49.04 3.54
CA SER A 404 -6.83 -47.75 4.20
C SER A 404 -7.91 -46.73 3.84
N GLU A 405 -8.57 -46.18 4.86
CA GLU A 405 -9.40 -44.98 4.74
C GLU A 405 -8.56 -43.83 4.20
N ARG A 406 -8.72 -43.49 2.92
CA ARG A 406 -8.36 -42.18 2.39
C ARG A 406 -9.63 -41.34 2.31
N ASN A 407 -9.87 -40.54 3.34
CA ASN A 407 -10.86 -39.48 3.30
C ASN A 407 -10.28 -38.32 2.48
N ALA A 408 -10.99 -37.88 1.44
CA ALA A 408 -10.60 -36.75 0.59
C ALA A 408 -10.38 -35.44 1.38
N VAL A 409 -10.93 -35.36 2.59
CA VAL A 409 -10.76 -34.26 3.54
C VAL A 409 -9.33 -34.21 4.11
N THR A 410 -8.70 -35.37 4.33
CA THR A 410 -7.34 -35.46 4.89
C THR A 410 -6.27 -35.08 3.86
N ASP A 411 -6.52 -35.32 2.58
CA ASP A 411 -5.63 -34.89 1.48
C ASP A 411 -5.67 -33.37 1.27
N MET A 412 -6.84 -32.73 1.50
CA MET A 412 -6.94 -31.27 1.45
C MET A 412 -6.28 -30.58 2.66
N GLU A 413 -6.32 -31.19 3.85
CA GLU A 413 -5.63 -30.66 5.05
C GLU A 413 -4.10 -30.63 4.87
N ASN A 414 -3.52 -31.65 4.24
CA ASN A 414 -2.08 -31.72 3.99
C ASN A 414 -1.61 -30.73 2.90
N MET A 415 -2.43 -30.47 1.88
CA MET A 415 -2.12 -29.51 0.81
C MET A 415 -2.17 -28.05 1.28
N LEU A 416 -2.88 -27.76 2.38
CA LEU A 416 -3.04 -26.41 2.93
C LEU A 416 -2.12 -26.10 4.13
N GLY A 417 -1.27 -27.05 4.55
CA GLY A 417 -0.25 -26.85 5.58
C GLY A 417 -0.79 -26.55 7.00
N ILE A 418 -2.05 -26.87 7.29
CA ILE A 418 -2.68 -26.53 8.56
C ILE A 418 -2.40 -27.63 9.59
N THR A 419 -1.28 -27.52 10.32
CA THR A 419 -1.01 -28.39 11.48
C THR A 419 -1.82 -27.91 12.69
N LYS A 420 -2.96 -28.55 12.97
CA LYS A 420 -3.66 -28.37 14.25
C LYS A 420 -2.95 -29.17 15.34
N LYS A 421 -2.27 -28.46 16.24
CA LYS A 421 -1.89 -29.01 17.56
C LYS A 421 -3.17 -29.17 18.38
N THR A 422 -3.53 -30.41 18.71
CA THR A 422 -4.54 -30.71 19.73
C THR A 422 -3.85 -30.89 21.09
N PRO A 423 -4.24 -30.12 22.13
CA PRO A 423 -4.13 -30.58 23.50
C PRO A 423 -5.49 -31.15 23.93
N THR A 424 -5.41 -32.37 24.45
CA THR A 424 -6.47 -33.15 25.08
C THR A 424 -7.06 -32.42 26.28
N VAL A 425 -8.32 -31.97 26.23
CA VAL A 425 -9.10 -31.64 27.45
C VAL A 425 -10.57 -32.01 27.26
N ALA A 426 -11.11 -32.72 28.25
CA ALA A 426 -12.48 -33.17 28.36
C ALA A 426 -13.51 -32.04 28.22
N GLN A 427 -14.35 -32.09 27.19
CA GLN A 427 -15.57 -31.30 27.07
C GLN A 427 -16.68 -32.13 26.41
N GLN A 428 -17.23 -33.09 27.14
CA GLN A 428 -18.51 -33.72 26.77
C GLN A 428 -19.76 -33.16 27.48
N PRO A 429 -19.71 -32.41 28.61
CA PRO A 429 -20.95 -31.88 29.19
C PRO A 429 -21.42 -30.54 28.59
N ALA A 430 -20.56 -29.79 27.90
CA ALA A 430 -20.91 -28.45 27.41
C ALA A 430 -21.74 -28.45 26.10
N ILE A 431 -21.65 -29.53 25.31
CA ILE A 431 -22.31 -29.62 24.00
C ILE A 431 -23.81 -29.95 24.18
N ASP A 432 -24.15 -30.82 25.13
CA ASP A 432 -25.55 -31.18 25.43
C ASP A 432 -26.34 -30.03 26.05
N ASP A 433 -25.70 -29.19 26.87
CA ASP A 433 -26.33 -27.99 27.44
C ASP A 433 -26.67 -26.94 26.38
N ILE A 434 -25.82 -26.78 25.36
CA ILE A 434 -26.09 -25.88 24.23
C ILE A 434 -27.25 -26.44 23.38
N ILE A 435 -27.28 -27.75 23.14
CA ILE A 435 -28.37 -28.40 22.40
C ILE A 435 -29.70 -28.27 23.14
N ASN A 436 -29.71 -28.40 24.47
CA ASN A 436 -30.93 -28.25 25.27
C ASN A 436 -31.41 -26.78 25.37
N GLN A 437 -30.50 -25.80 25.38
CA GLN A 437 -30.87 -24.38 25.30
C GLN A 437 -31.45 -23.99 23.94
N ILE A 438 -30.94 -24.58 22.84
CA ILE A 438 -31.49 -24.40 21.49
C ILE A 438 -32.88 -25.05 21.40
N LYS A 439 -33.03 -26.29 21.88
CA LYS A 439 -34.34 -26.98 21.91
C LYS A 439 -35.38 -26.29 22.81
N GLY A 440 -34.94 -25.60 23.85
CA GLY A 440 -35.80 -24.83 24.77
C GLY A 440 -36.10 -23.40 24.34
N GLY A 441 -35.64 -22.94 23.16
CA GLY A 441 -35.89 -21.59 22.65
C GLY A 441 -35.27 -20.45 23.48
N ARG A 442 -34.33 -20.77 24.39
CA ARG A 442 -33.64 -19.79 25.26
C ARG A 442 -32.28 -19.36 24.73
N PHE A 443 -31.98 -19.66 23.47
CA PHE A 443 -30.75 -19.21 22.83
C PHE A 443 -30.89 -17.76 22.37
N THR A 444 -30.50 -16.81 23.22
CA THR A 444 -30.30 -15.42 22.79
C THR A 444 -28.93 -15.31 22.14
N LEU A 445 -28.90 -15.08 20.82
CA LEU A 445 -27.67 -14.83 20.07
C LEU A 445 -26.87 -13.74 20.78
N LYS A 446 -25.66 -14.04 21.25
CA LYS A 446 -24.78 -13.01 21.81
C LYS A 446 -24.53 -11.97 20.72
N GLN A 447 -24.62 -10.69 21.10
CA GLN A 447 -24.36 -9.57 20.21
C GLN A 447 -23.00 -9.78 19.52
N THR A 448 -22.98 -9.63 18.20
CA THR A 448 -21.76 -9.76 17.41
C THR A 448 -20.75 -8.69 17.85
N ASP A 449 -19.45 -8.97 17.73
CA ASP A 449 -18.39 -8.02 18.11
C ASP A 449 -18.58 -6.65 17.44
N LYS A 450 -19.16 -6.61 16.23
CA LYS A 450 -19.59 -5.38 15.56
C LYS A 450 -20.60 -4.55 16.35
N GLN A 451 -21.62 -5.17 16.94
CA GLN A 451 -22.60 -4.44 17.77
C GLN A 451 -21.98 -3.95 19.08
N ARG A 452 -21.02 -4.70 19.64
CA ARG A 452 -20.30 -4.31 20.86
C ARG A 452 -19.32 -3.15 20.62
N GLU A 453 -18.65 -3.16 19.48
CA GLU A 453 -17.77 -2.08 19.01
C GLU A 453 -18.57 -0.81 18.74
N GLU A 454 -19.73 -0.94 18.09
CA GLU A 454 -20.62 0.18 17.77
C GLU A 454 -21.26 0.81 19.02
N GLU A 455 -21.60 0.00 20.04
CA GLU A 455 -22.02 0.53 21.34
C GLU A 455 -20.89 1.26 22.08
N ARG A 456 -19.65 0.74 22.01
CA ARG A 456 -18.46 1.43 22.56
C ARG A 456 -18.19 2.75 21.85
N ARG A 457 -18.29 2.79 20.52
CA ARG A 457 -18.10 4.00 19.71
C ARG A 457 -19.17 5.05 20.03
N ARG A 458 -20.44 4.64 20.15
CA ARG A 458 -21.54 5.53 20.58
C ARG A 458 -21.35 6.09 22.00
N ARG A 459 -20.78 5.31 22.92
CA ARG A 459 -20.46 5.80 24.27
C ARG A 459 -19.31 6.81 24.25
N GLN A 460 -18.25 6.57 23.47
CA GLN A 460 -17.15 7.53 23.30
C GLN A 460 -17.59 8.82 22.58
N GLU A 461 -18.45 8.73 21.56
CA GLU A 461 -19.02 9.89 20.88
C GLU A 461 -19.94 10.71 21.81
N ALA A 462 -20.68 10.05 22.72
CA ALA A 462 -21.49 10.75 23.72
C ALA A 462 -20.64 11.41 24.83
N GLU A 463 -19.47 10.85 25.14
CA GLU A 463 -18.55 11.35 26.19
C GLU A 463 -17.62 12.46 25.66
N SER A 464 -17.40 12.54 24.34
CA SER A 464 -16.60 13.57 23.67
C SER A 464 -17.41 14.76 23.13
N ALA A 465 -18.75 14.71 23.23
CA ALA A 465 -19.60 15.80 22.77
C ALA A 465 -19.53 17.02 23.71
N PRO A 466 -19.48 18.26 23.17
CA PRO A 466 -19.47 19.48 23.98
C PRO A 466 -20.67 19.53 24.95
N PRO A 467 -20.52 20.05 26.18
CA PRO A 467 -21.55 20.04 27.23
C PRO A 467 -22.93 20.56 26.76
N ALA A 468 -22.94 21.57 25.90
CA ALA A 468 -24.15 22.15 25.32
C ALA A 468 -24.96 21.16 24.44
N VAL A 469 -24.29 20.23 23.76
CA VAL A 469 -24.93 19.20 22.92
C VAL A 469 -25.53 18.09 23.77
N SER A 470 -24.87 17.75 24.89
CA SER A 470 -25.36 16.78 25.88
C SER A 470 -26.63 17.26 26.59
N GLU A 471 -26.68 18.54 26.97
CA GLU A 471 -27.89 19.15 27.54
C GLU A 471 -29.05 19.18 26.53
N MET A 472 -28.81 19.54 25.28
CA MET A 472 -29.82 19.52 24.21
C MET A 472 -30.40 18.12 23.99
N LEU A 473 -29.56 17.08 23.98
CA LEU A 473 -30.00 15.69 23.83
C LEU A 473 -30.79 15.20 25.05
N ASN A 474 -30.42 15.63 26.27
CA ASN A 474 -31.20 15.34 27.47
C ASN A 474 -32.58 16.00 27.44
N ILE A 475 -32.67 17.25 26.98
CA ILE A 475 -33.95 17.96 26.79
C ILE A 475 -34.81 17.23 25.76
N LEU A 476 -34.25 16.86 24.60
CA LEU A 476 -34.96 16.06 23.58
C LEU A 476 -35.40 14.68 24.10
N GLY A 477 -34.56 14.03 24.90
CA GLY A 477 -34.86 12.74 25.52
C GLY A 477 -36.02 12.79 26.53
N THR A 478 -36.12 13.88 27.29
CA THR A 478 -37.23 14.10 28.24
C THR A 478 -38.54 14.50 27.55
N MET A 479 -38.47 15.21 26.42
CA MET A 479 -39.64 15.51 25.60
C MET A 479 -40.25 14.25 24.97
N ARG A 480 -39.43 13.32 24.49
CA ARG A 480 -39.90 12.08 23.84
C ARG A 480 -40.65 11.14 24.79
N ARG A 481 -40.40 11.20 26.09
CA ARG A 481 -41.05 10.32 27.09
C ARG A 481 -42.42 10.83 27.58
N ARG A 482 -42.83 12.05 27.21
CA ARG A 482 -44.11 12.64 27.66
C ARG A 482 -45.29 12.48 26.69
N ALA A 483 -45.18 11.68 25.63
CA ALA A 483 -46.31 11.37 24.75
C ALA A 483 -46.90 9.99 25.08
N LYS A 484 -47.92 9.94 25.96
CA LYS A 484 -48.83 8.79 26.07
C LYS A 484 -50.07 9.08 25.21
N PRO A 485 -50.48 8.20 24.28
CA PRO A 485 -51.74 8.33 23.57
C PRO A 485 -52.90 7.86 24.45
N ILE A 486 -53.90 8.73 24.64
CA ILE A 486 -55.20 8.41 25.23
C ILE A 486 -55.98 7.61 24.17
N LYS A 487 -56.24 6.33 24.43
CA LYS A 487 -57.17 5.52 23.63
C LYS A 487 -58.61 5.86 24.07
N GLN A 488 -59.38 6.49 23.20
CA GLN A 488 -60.84 6.50 23.31
C GLN A 488 -61.43 5.32 22.51
N LEU A 489 -62.40 4.70 23.16
CA LEU A 489 -63.11 3.46 22.83
C LEU A 489 -64.53 3.85 22.39
N LEU A 490 -64.98 3.44 21.21
CA LEU A 490 -66.41 3.28 20.83
C LEU A 490 -66.43 2.65 19.43
N LYS A 491 -66.52 1.32 19.27
CA LYS A 491 -67.67 0.41 19.37
C LYS A 491 -68.62 0.51 18.17
N ASP A 492 -68.59 -0.56 17.37
CA ASP A 492 -69.48 -0.87 16.25
C ASP A 492 -70.96 -0.89 16.63
N SER A 493 -71.82 -0.61 15.65
CA SER A 493 -72.86 -1.50 15.09
C SER A 493 -73.95 -0.67 14.34
N PRO A 494 -74.93 -1.28 13.65
CA PRO A 494 -74.84 -1.60 12.23
C PRO A 494 -76.02 -1.03 11.41
N THR A 495 -75.87 -0.93 10.10
CA THR A 495 -76.91 -1.32 9.12
C THR A 495 -76.31 -1.43 7.73
#